data_AF-A0A1H6WUG1-F1
#
_entry.id   AF-A0A1H6WUG1-F1
#
_cell.length_a   1.000
_cell.length_b   1.000
_cell.length_c   1.000
_cell.angle_alpha   90.00
_cell.angle_beta   90.00
_cell.angle_gamma   90.00
#
_symmetry.space_group_name_H-M   'P 1'
#
loop_
_entity.id
_entity.type
_entity.pdbx_description
1 polymer ?
#
loop_
_entity_poly.entity_id
_entity_poly.type
_entity_poly.pdbx_seq_one_letter_code
_entity_poly.pdbx_strand_id
1 'polypeptide(L)'
;MNYTKPSTMSPRIALRDYEELLDFARQELRKSQQQLIQLRNQEAPAAELEELEHEIELLNKAVDRYQLKIKVLQHALRESENQP
;
A
#
# COMPACT_ATOMS: atom_id res chain seq x y z
N MET A 1 -2.77 22.56 -33.82
CA MET A 1 -2.93 21.41 -32.92
C MET A 1 -2.61 21.89 -31.51
N ASN A 2 -3.61 21.97 -30.63
CA ASN A 2 -3.39 22.32 -29.23
C ASN A 2 -2.93 21.08 -28.49
N TYR A 3 -1.65 21.02 -28.14
CA TYR A 3 -1.12 19.99 -27.25
C TYR A 3 -1.52 20.34 -25.82
N THR A 4 -2.63 19.78 -25.35
CA THR A 4 -2.93 19.74 -23.91
C THR A 4 -1.88 18.85 -23.25
N LYS A 5 -1.02 19.46 -22.43
CA LYS A 5 -0.07 18.74 -21.56
C LYS A 5 -0.84 17.67 -20.78
N PRO A 6 -0.29 16.45 -20.60
CA PRO A 6 -0.89 15.49 -19.67
C PRO A 6 -0.94 16.18 -18.31
N SER A 7 -2.15 16.38 -17.78
CA SER A 7 -2.35 16.94 -16.44
C SER A 7 -1.58 16.06 -15.46
N THR A 8 -0.39 16.52 -15.06
CA THR A 8 0.39 15.91 -13.99
C THR A 8 -0.50 15.91 -12.76
N MET A 9 -0.93 14.73 -12.32
CA MET A 9 -1.79 14.56 -11.16
C MET A 9 -1.18 15.32 -9.98
N SER A 10 -1.98 16.15 -9.30
CA SER A 10 -1.48 16.96 -8.19
C SER A 10 -0.84 16.04 -7.14
N PRO A 11 0.36 16.35 -6.62
CA PRO A 11 1.01 15.54 -5.58
C PRO A 11 0.13 15.32 -4.35
N ARG A 12 -0.81 16.23 -4.07
CA ARG A 12 -1.81 16.08 -2.99
C ARG A 12 -2.84 14.98 -3.27
N ILE A 13 -3.29 14.87 -4.52
CA ILE A 13 -4.21 13.79 -4.92
C ILE A 13 -3.47 12.46 -4.86
N ALA A 14 -2.25 12.40 -5.41
CA ALA A 14 -1.42 11.21 -5.34
C ALA A 14 -1.14 10.79 -3.88
N LEU A 15 -0.87 11.74 -2.98
CA LEU A 15 -0.64 11.45 -1.56
C LEU A 15 -1.86 10.78 -0.94
N ARG A 16 -3.05 11.37 -1.14
CA ARG A 16 -4.31 10.82 -0.64
C ARG A 16 -4.57 9.41 -1.18
N ASP A 17 -4.38 9.18 -2.47
CA ASP A 17 -4.61 7.87 -3.08
C ASP A 17 -3.69 6.81 -2.47
N TYR A 18 -2.41 7.13 -2.24
CA TYR A 18 -1.49 6.20 -1.58
C TYR A 18 -1.81 6.00 -0.09
N GLU A 19 -2.34 6.99 0.61
CA GLU A 19 -2.83 6.84 1.99
C GLU A 19 -4.03 5.88 2.03
N GLU A 20 -4.99 6.02 1.11
CA GLU A 20 -6.14 5.10 0.98
C GLU A 20 -5.68 3.66 0.65
N LEU A 21 -4.71 3.50 -0.27
CA LEU A 21 -4.12 2.20 -0.60
C LEU A 21 -3.35 1.58 0.58
N LEU A 22 -2.63 2.39 1.36
CA LEU A 22 -1.92 1.92 2.55
C LEU A 22 -2.90 1.40 3.60
N ASP A 23 -3.98 2.14 3.85
CA ASP A 23 -5.00 1.74 4.82
C ASP A 23 -5.71 0.46 4.39
N PHE A 24 -6.05 0.33 3.10
CA PHE A 24 -6.58 -0.90 2.53
C PHE A 24 -5.61 -2.08 2.71
N ALA A 25 -4.35 -1.94 2.29
CA ALA A 25 -3.35 -3.01 2.41
C ALA A 25 -3.12 -3.45 3.86
N ARG A 26 -3.15 -2.52 4.82
CA ARG A 26 -3.05 -2.83 6.27
C ARG A 26 -4.29 -3.54 6.82
N GLN A 27 -5.48 -3.25 6.28
CA GLN A 27 -6.69 -3.97 6.67
C GLN A 27 -6.65 -5.40 6.16
N GLU A 28 -6.31 -5.60 4.89
CA GLU A 28 -6.19 -6.95 4.31
C GLU A 28 -5.07 -7.75 4.99
N LEU A 29 -3.90 -7.15 5.21
CA LEU A 29 -2.80 -7.82 5.92
C LEU A 29 -3.22 -8.35 7.30
N ARG A 30 -3.96 -7.55 8.07
CA ARG A 30 -4.48 -7.98 9.38
C ARG A 30 -5.48 -9.13 9.26
N LYS A 31 -6.37 -9.10 8.26
CA LYS A 31 -7.32 -10.18 8.01
C LYS A 31 -6.59 -11.46 7.63
N SER A 32 -5.65 -11.41 6.68
CA SER A 32 -4.88 -12.58 6.24
C SER A 32 -4.06 -13.16 7.39
N GLN A 33 -3.45 -12.33 8.24
CA GLN A 33 -2.74 -12.79 9.44
C GLN A 33 -3.68 -13.48 10.45
N GLN A 34 -4.87 -12.93 10.68
CA GLN A 34 -5.88 -13.56 11.55
C GLN A 34 -6.35 -14.89 10.98
N GLN A 35 -6.58 -14.96 9.67
CA GLN A 35 -6.96 -16.18 8.98
C GLN A 35 -5.87 -17.24 9.06
N LEU A 36 -4.59 -16.85 8.92
CA LEU A 36 -3.46 -17.78 9.05
C LEU A 36 -3.40 -18.41 10.44
N ILE A 37 -3.63 -17.62 11.49
CA ILE A 37 -3.71 -18.13 12.87
C ILE A 37 -4.87 -19.13 13.01
N GLN A 38 -6.04 -18.84 12.44
CA GLN A 38 -7.19 -19.74 12.49
C GLN A 38 -6.93 -21.05 11.76
N LEU A 39 -6.38 -21.00 10.54
CA LEU A 39 -6.07 -22.20 9.75
C LEU A 39 -5.00 -23.06 10.43
N ARG A 40 -3.96 -22.44 11.02
CA ARG A 40 -2.96 -23.16 11.82
C ARG A 40 -3.59 -23.88 13.02
N ASN A 41 -4.53 -23.22 13.71
CA ASN A 41 -5.24 -23.84 14.85
C ASN A 41 -6.20 -24.96 14.43
N GLN A 42 -6.64 -24.97 13.17
CA GLN A 42 -7.52 -25.98 12.60
C GLN A 42 -6.74 -27.12 11.92
N GLU A 43 -5.40 -27.10 11.98
CA GLU A 43 -4.53 -28.07 11.29
C GLU A 43 -4.85 -28.15 9.78
N ALA A 44 -5.13 -27.00 9.17
CA ALA A 44 -5.43 -26.90 7.74
C ALA A 44 -4.28 -27.46 6.87
N PRO A 45 -4.57 -27.87 5.62
CA PRO A 45 -3.54 -28.38 4.71
C PRO A 45 -2.39 -27.41 4.52
N ALA A 46 -1.17 -27.93 4.43
CA ALA A 46 0.04 -27.11 4.25
C ALA A 46 -0.03 -26.19 3.02
N ALA A 47 -0.65 -26.65 1.92
CA ALA A 47 -0.83 -25.84 0.71
C ALA A 47 -1.66 -24.57 0.95
N GLU A 48 -2.75 -24.66 1.73
CA GLU A 48 -3.59 -23.50 2.06
C GLU A 48 -2.84 -22.50 2.96
N LEU A 49 -2.00 -23.01 3.87
CA LEU A 49 -1.14 -22.17 4.71
C LEU A 49 -0.08 -21.45 3.88
N GLU A 50 0.58 -22.15 2.94
CA GLU A 50 1.61 -21.58 2.07
C GLU A 50 1.04 -20.50 1.13
N GLU A 51 -0.14 -20.71 0.55
CA GLU A 51 -0.82 -19.71 -0.28
C GLU A 51 -1.10 -18.43 0.50
N LEU A 52 -1.61 -18.56 1.73
CA LEU A 52 -1.93 -17.41 2.58
C LEU A 52 -0.67 -16.71 3.12
N GLU A 53 0.38 -17.46 3.42
CA GLU A 53 1.69 -16.90 3.78
C GLU A 53 2.29 -16.09 2.63
N HIS A 54 2.14 -16.57 1.39
CA HIS A 54 2.57 -15.84 0.21
C HIS A 54 1.76 -14.54 0.01
N GLU A 55 0.44 -14.58 0.20
CA GLU A 55 -0.39 -13.39 0.17
C GLU A 55 0.05 -12.34 1.21
N ILE A 56 0.30 -12.78 2.45
CA ILE A 56 0.83 -11.92 3.52
C ILE A 56 2.16 -11.29 3.12
N GLU A 57 3.07 -12.05 2.49
CA GLU A 57 4.34 -11.52 2.00
C GLU A 57 4.14 -10.40 0.95
N LEU A 58 3.21 -10.60 0.01
CA LEU A 58 2.88 -9.61 -1.01
C LEU A 58 2.26 -8.35 -0.39
N LEU A 59 1.35 -8.51 0.58
CA LEU A 59 0.73 -7.40 1.30
C LEU A 59 1.76 -6.60 2.11
N ASN A 60 2.71 -7.26 2.76
CA ASN A 60 3.83 -6.58 3.44
C ASN A 60 4.65 -5.73 2.45
N LYS A 61 5.03 -6.30 1.29
CA LYS A 61 5.75 -5.56 0.24
C LYS A 61 4.95 -4.37 -0.29
N ALA A 62 3.62 -4.49 -0.39
CA ALA A 62 2.75 -3.41 -0.80
C ALA A 62 2.72 -2.28 0.24
N VAL A 63 2.58 -2.62 1.53
CA VAL A 63 2.64 -1.67 2.65
C VAL A 63 3.94 -0.87 2.62
N ASP A 64 5.08 -1.54 2.52
CA ASP A 64 6.40 -0.88 2.48
C ASP A 64 6.51 0.08 1.30
N ARG A 65 6.03 -0.34 0.12
CA ARG A 65 6.05 0.48 -1.10
C ARG A 65 5.19 1.72 -0.95
N TYR A 66 3.96 1.59 -0.43
CA TYR A 66 3.05 2.72 -0.24
C TYR A 66 3.58 3.69 0.81
N GLN A 67 4.11 3.20 1.92
CA GLN A 67 4.76 4.04 2.94
C GLN A 67 5.94 4.83 2.35
N LEU A 68 6.77 4.21 1.52
CA LEU A 68 7.86 4.90 0.85
C LEU A 68 7.34 6.00 -0.09
N LYS A 69 6.31 5.70 -0.89
CA LYS A 69 5.71 6.69 -1.81
C LYS A 69 5.08 7.87 -1.07
N ILE A 70 4.35 7.61 0.01
CA ILE A 70 3.81 8.64 0.90
C ILE A 70 4.93 9.55 1.42
N LYS A 71 6.02 8.97 1.95
CA LYS A 71 7.17 9.77 2.44
C LYS A 71 7.76 10.66 1.37
N VAL A 72 7.96 10.13 0.16
CA VAL A 72 8.48 10.90 -0.99
C VAL A 72 7.53 12.04 -1.37
N LEU A 73 6.23 11.78 -1.44
CA LEU A 73 5.23 12.80 -1.78
C LEU A 73 5.11 13.88 -0.70
N GLN A 74 5.13 13.49 0.57
CA GLN A 74 5.16 14.42 1.69
C GLN A 74 6.42 15.30 1.66
N HIS A 75 7.58 14.75 1.31
CA HIS A 75 8.81 15.53 1.14
C HIS A 75 8.68 16.56 0.00
N ALA A 76 8.23 16.11 -1.18
CA ALA A 76 8.07 16.98 -2.34
C ALA A 76 7.07 18.13 -2.08
N LEU A 77 5.97 17.84 -1.36
CA LEU A 77 5.01 18.85 -0.95
C LEU A 77 5.63 19.89 -0.02
N ARG A 78 6.39 19.46 1.00
CA ARG A 78 7.08 20.38 1.92
C ARG A 78 8.10 21.26 1.19
N GLU A 79 8.86 20.70 0.25
CA GLU A 79 9.80 21.48 -0.55
C GLU A 79 9.09 22.52 -1.41
N SER A 80 7.95 22.18 -2.00
CA SER A 80 7.14 23.11 -2.79
C SER A 80 6.49 24.22 -1.95
N GLU A 81 6.16 23.94 -0.69
CA GLU A 81 5.56 24.91 0.25
C GLU A 81 6.60 25.84 0.90
N ASN A 82 7.87 25.43 0.93
CA ASN A 82 9.00 26.21 1.46
C ASN A 82 9.79 26.98 0.39
N GLN A 83 9.38 26.90 -0.89
CA GLN A 83 9.96 27.73 -1.96
C GLN A 83 9.29 29.12 -1.95
N PRO A 84 10.07 30.22 -1.80
CA PRO A 84 9.54 31.58 -1.74
C PRO A 84 8.99 32.09 -3.09
#